data_AF-A0A9D1X262-F1
#
_entry.id   AF-A0A9D1X262-F1
#
_cell.length_a   1.000
_cell.length_b   1.000
_cell.length_c   1.000
_cell.angle_alpha   90.00
_cell.angle_beta   90.00
_cell.angle_gamma   90.00
#
_symmetry.space_group_name_H-M   'P 1'
#
loop_
_entity.id
_entity.type
_entity.pdbx_description
1 polymer ?
#
loop_
_entity_poly.entity_id
_entity_poly.type
_entity_poly.pdbx_seq_one_letter_code
_entity_poly.pdbx_strand_id
1 'polypeptide(L)'
;TQLPYGAEALIRWNHPRKGLIAPAQFIPVLEKNGFIEKLDYYVWERVCQYIRKWMDEGATPAPISVNMSRVDCSNTNLPDKITHLVQRYNIPPGLLQLELTESAYMDNPDFVNNMIRELRKRGFRIMMDDFGSGFSSLNTLKEIQVDYLKLDMKFLFSHANDFKSKRILSSVVSMAKWLRLKVIAEGVETQEQFDFLRRIQCDYVQGYYFFRPMPAKEYEEKIIPLIEKNPDIEDWSEAQENAIYMSQDIFEKIYADELTGLYNRRFLNEWMFLDRMRPGEELRSVAMIMMDIRSFKAINDNYGHLAGDEVLVNVATVLKTSVRDSDSVIRYGGDEFLIIFLNCPEKRVYSRIDEICVLLADIVYGEKGARCITADYGVSYTENFEKTRAFLNDMISQADERMYQNKKKNSRKM
;
A
#
# COMPACT_ATOMS: atom_id res chain seq x y z
N THR A 1 25.51 17.95 8.85
CA THR A 1 25.85 19.17 8.08
C THR A 1 24.79 20.26 8.30
N GLN A 2 24.74 21.38 7.55
CA GLN A 2 23.56 22.27 7.47
C GLN A 2 22.76 22.06 6.16
N LEU A 3 23.03 20.94 5.48
CA LEU A 3 22.38 20.63 4.22
C LEU A 3 21.05 19.92 4.48
N PRO A 4 20.05 20.06 3.58
CA PRO A 4 18.78 19.37 3.72
C PRO A 4 18.97 17.85 3.77
N TYR A 5 18.19 17.18 4.64
CA TYR A 5 18.18 15.73 4.77
C TYR A 5 16.93 15.06 4.20
N GLY A 6 15.80 15.76 4.25
CA GLY A 6 14.47 15.27 3.85
C GLY A 6 13.48 16.42 3.82
N ALA A 7 12.22 16.12 3.53
CA ALA A 7 11.14 17.11 3.57
C ALA A 7 9.80 16.49 3.96
N GLU A 8 8.88 17.31 4.46
CA GLU A 8 7.52 16.90 4.77
C GLU A 8 6.56 17.35 3.66
N ALA A 9 5.71 16.44 3.19
CA ALA A 9 4.65 16.75 2.24
C ALA A 9 3.41 17.31 2.95
N LEU A 10 3.15 18.60 2.73
CA LEU A 10 2.07 19.32 3.39
C LEU A 10 0.90 19.60 2.44
N ILE A 11 -0.27 19.05 2.74
CA ILE A 11 -1.48 19.31 1.95
C ILE A 11 -1.90 20.79 2.07
N ARG A 12 -2.32 21.36 0.94
CA ARG A 12 -2.81 22.74 0.83
C ARG A 12 -4.02 22.74 -0.11
N TRP A 13 -5.17 23.25 0.37
CA TRP A 13 -6.36 23.30 -0.46
C TRP A 13 -6.52 24.68 -1.08
N ASN A 14 -6.25 24.79 -2.38
CA ASN A 14 -6.56 26.00 -3.14
C ASN A 14 -8.02 25.93 -3.65
N HIS A 15 -8.95 26.55 -2.92
CA HIS A 15 -10.36 26.53 -3.25
C HIS A 15 -10.70 27.64 -4.26
N PRO A 16 -11.41 27.34 -5.38
CA PRO A 16 -11.62 28.29 -6.48
C PRO A 16 -12.21 29.65 -6.08
N ARG A 17 -13.01 29.69 -5.02
CA ARG A 17 -13.66 30.92 -4.50
C ARG A 17 -13.11 31.42 -3.16
N LYS A 18 -12.44 30.56 -2.39
CA LYS A 18 -12.04 30.87 -1.00
C LYS A 18 -10.54 31.06 -0.86
N GLY A 19 -9.78 30.88 -1.95
CA GLY A 19 -8.34 30.90 -1.93
C GLY A 19 -7.78 29.72 -1.13
N LEU A 20 -6.62 29.95 -0.51
CA LEU A 20 -5.90 28.93 0.24
C LEU A 20 -6.58 28.63 1.59
N ILE A 21 -7.07 27.41 1.75
CA ILE A 21 -7.67 26.88 2.98
C ILE A 21 -6.62 26.04 3.70
N ALA A 22 -6.41 26.32 4.99
CA ALA A 22 -5.45 25.62 5.83
C ALA A 22 -5.97 24.22 6.24
N PRO A 23 -5.09 23.20 6.41
CA PRO A 23 -5.47 21.85 6.84
C PRO A 23 -6.37 21.81 8.07
N ALA A 24 -6.06 22.61 9.10
CA ALA A 24 -6.86 22.69 10.33
C ALA A 24 -8.34 23.02 10.10
N GLN A 25 -8.72 23.61 8.96
CA GLN A 25 -10.10 23.94 8.64
C GLN A 25 -10.86 22.82 7.92
N PHE A 26 -10.18 21.94 7.19
CA PHE A 26 -10.84 20.91 6.36
C PHE A 26 -10.54 19.47 6.78
N ILE A 27 -9.38 19.19 7.39
CA ILE A 27 -9.04 17.84 7.87
C ILE A 27 -10.09 17.31 8.86
N PRO A 28 -10.54 18.06 9.89
CA PRO A 28 -11.57 17.57 10.80
C PRO A 28 -12.91 17.26 10.11
N VAL A 29 -13.20 17.92 8.98
CA VAL A 29 -14.41 17.68 8.19
C VAL A 29 -14.27 16.38 7.39
N LEU A 30 -13.10 16.13 6.81
CA LEU A 30 -12.83 14.89 6.06
C LEU A 30 -12.78 13.67 6.98
N GLU A 31 -12.23 13.81 8.19
CA GLU A 31 -12.25 12.76 9.22
C GLU A 31 -13.67 12.37 9.60
N LYS A 32 -14.52 13.35 9.93
CA LYS A 32 -15.93 13.11 10.33
C LYS A 32 -16.77 12.42 9.25
N ASN A 33 -16.41 12.59 7.98
CA ASN A 33 -17.15 12.04 6.84
C ASN A 33 -16.45 10.84 6.19
N GLY A 34 -15.35 10.33 6.77
CA GLY A 34 -14.62 9.15 6.27
C GLY A 34 -13.88 9.39 4.94
N PHE A 35 -13.67 10.63 4.52
CA PHE A 35 -12.93 10.96 3.30
C PHE A 35 -11.43 11.12 3.54
N ILE A 36 -10.98 11.11 4.80
CA ILE A 36 -9.58 11.32 5.16
C ILE A 36 -8.66 10.26 4.53
N GLU A 37 -9.04 8.97 4.59
CA GLU A 37 -8.26 7.86 3.99
C GLU A 37 -8.03 8.05 2.47
N LYS A 38 -9.01 8.64 1.76
CA LYS A 38 -8.89 8.93 0.32
C LYS A 38 -7.92 10.08 0.06
N LEU A 39 -7.95 11.10 0.93
CA LEU A 39 -7.01 12.22 0.84
C LEU A 39 -5.58 11.76 1.15
N ASP A 40 -5.41 10.96 2.20
CA ASP A 40 -4.10 10.46 2.61
C ASP A 40 -3.48 9.62 1.49
N TYR A 41 -4.23 8.66 0.94
CA TYR A 41 -3.76 7.87 -0.20
C TYR A 41 -3.44 8.74 -1.42
N TYR A 42 -4.24 9.77 -1.71
CA TYR A 42 -3.94 10.72 -2.78
C TYR A 42 -2.62 11.45 -2.55
N VAL A 43 -2.35 11.91 -1.31
CA VAL A 43 -1.09 12.57 -0.96
C VAL A 43 0.09 11.61 -1.10
N TRP A 44 -0.03 10.39 -0.57
CA TRP A 44 1.02 9.38 -0.67
C TRP A 44 1.33 9.05 -2.14
N GLU A 45 0.30 8.84 -2.97
CA GLU A 45 0.47 8.55 -4.40
C GLU A 45 1.14 9.71 -5.14
N ARG A 46 0.77 10.96 -4.82
CA ARG A 46 1.43 12.15 -5.39
C ARG A 46 2.91 12.23 -5.00
N VAL A 47 3.24 11.93 -3.75
CA VAL A 47 4.64 11.91 -3.29
C VAL A 47 5.43 10.82 -4.01
N CYS A 48 4.87 9.61 -4.16
CA CYS A 48 5.50 8.54 -4.92
C CYS A 48 5.77 8.95 -6.38
N GLN A 49 4.80 9.64 -7.02
CA GLN A 49 4.97 10.17 -8.38
C GLN A 49 6.13 11.18 -8.46
N TYR A 50 6.24 12.10 -7.50
CA TYR A 50 7.35 13.06 -7.46
C TYR A 50 8.70 12.37 -7.26
N ILE A 51 8.80 11.45 -6.29
CA ILE A 51 10.04 10.71 -6.04
C ILE A 51 10.47 9.95 -7.30
N ARG A 52 9.54 9.21 -7.93
CA ARG A 52 9.84 8.46 -9.15
C ARG A 52 10.29 9.38 -10.30
N LYS A 53 9.59 10.51 -10.50
CA LYS A 53 9.98 11.51 -11.49
C LYS A 53 11.42 11.97 -11.27
N TRP A 54 11.80 12.33 -10.04
CA TRP A 54 13.15 12.81 -9.75
C TRP A 54 14.22 11.74 -9.99
N MET A 55 13.93 10.47 -9.63
CA MET A 55 14.83 9.36 -9.93
C MET A 55 14.97 9.11 -11.44
N ASP A 56 13.89 9.24 -12.22
CA ASP A 56 13.92 9.11 -13.69
C ASP A 56 14.71 10.25 -14.35
N GLU A 57 14.71 11.44 -13.73
CA GLU A 57 15.51 12.60 -14.13
C GLU A 57 16.98 12.50 -13.68
N GLY A 58 17.35 11.42 -12.98
CA GLY A 58 18.72 11.13 -12.54
C GLY A 58 19.13 11.78 -11.22
N ALA A 59 18.19 12.40 -10.50
CA ALA A 59 18.45 12.98 -9.19
C ALA A 59 18.48 11.90 -8.09
N THR A 60 19.18 12.19 -6.99
CA THR A 60 19.12 11.39 -5.76
C THR A 60 18.08 12.00 -4.82
N PRO A 61 16.84 11.49 -4.79
CA PRO A 61 15.80 12.05 -3.94
C PRO A 61 16.12 11.83 -2.46
N ALA A 62 15.84 12.83 -1.64
CA ALA A 62 15.79 12.66 -0.19
C ALA A 62 14.47 12.00 0.25
N PRO A 63 14.42 11.40 1.44
CA PRO A 63 13.17 10.92 2.01
C PRO A 63 12.14 12.04 2.18
N ILE A 64 10.90 11.72 1.81
CA ILE A 64 9.74 12.60 1.98
C ILE A 64 8.80 11.98 3.01
N SER A 65 8.48 12.71 4.06
CA SER A 65 7.53 12.28 5.07
C SER A 65 6.09 12.68 4.71
N VAL A 66 5.14 11.80 5.03
CA VAL A 66 3.70 11.99 4.82
C VAL A 66 2.94 11.62 6.08
N ASN A 67 1.86 12.35 6.33
CA ASN A 67 0.99 12.12 7.47
C ASN A 67 0.10 10.88 7.27
N MET A 68 -0.12 10.13 8.36
CA MET A 68 -1.12 9.08 8.48
C MET A 68 -2.23 9.53 9.43
N SER A 69 -3.48 9.41 8.99
CA SER A 69 -4.61 9.71 9.85
C SER A 69 -4.84 8.62 10.89
N ARG A 70 -5.62 8.95 11.91
CA ARG A 70 -6.08 7.99 12.92
C ARG A 70 -6.86 6.81 12.31
N VAL A 71 -7.57 7.07 11.20
CA VAL A 71 -8.30 6.05 10.45
C VAL A 71 -7.32 5.08 9.78
N ASP A 72 -6.24 5.58 9.19
CA ASP A 72 -5.18 4.74 8.61
C ASP A 72 -4.50 3.87 9.67
N CYS A 73 -4.19 4.46 10.82
CA CYS A 73 -3.59 3.75 11.97
C CYS A 73 -4.47 2.63 12.52
N SER A 74 -5.76 2.59 12.16
CA SER A 74 -6.70 1.52 12.54
C SER A 74 -6.96 0.51 11.41
N ASN A 75 -6.35 0.70 10.24
CA ASN A 75 -6.56 -0.13 9.05
C ASN A 75 -5.54 -1.30 9.02
N THR A 76 -6.02 -2.53 9.17
CA THR A 76 -5.18 -3.74 9.15
C THR A 76 -4.43 -3.95 7.84
N ASN A 77 -4.94 -3.40 6.74
CA ASN A 77 -4.39 -3.60 5.41
C ASN A 77 -3.46 -2.44 4.99
N LEU A 78 -3.24 -1.44 5.86
CA LEU A 78 -2.38 -0.30 5.56
C LEU A 78 -0.97 -0.72 5.14
N PRO A 79 -0.27 -1.63 5.84
CA PRO A 79 1.06 -2.06 5.42
C PRO A 79 1.07 -2.59 3.99
N ASP A 80 0.09 -3.40 3.60
CA ASP A 80 -0.01 -3.96 2.25
C ASP A 80 -0.28 -2.86 1.22
N LYS A 81 -1.26 -2.01 1.51
CA LYS A 81 -1.68 -0.91 0.66
C LYS A 81 -0.53 0.04 0.31
N ILE A 82 0.28 0.42 1.30
CA ILE A 82 1.38 1.36 1.08
C ILE A 82 2.62 0.69 0.48
N THR A 83 2.86 -0.59 0.80
CA THR A 83 3.90 -1.38 0.14
C THR A 83 3.63 -1.50 -1.35
N HIS A 84 2.38 -1.82 -1.72
CA HIS A 84 1.95 -1.87 -3.11
C HIS A 84 2.10 -0.51 -3.81
N LEU A 85 1.82 0.59 -3.10
CA LEU A 85 1.98 1.92 -3.67
C LEU A 85 3.44 2.23 -4.04
N VAL A 86 4.39 2.00 -3.13
CA VAL A 86 5.82 2.25 -3.44
C VAL A 86 6.35 1.30 -4.52
N GLN A 87 5.86 0.06 -4.56
CA GLN A 87 6.18 -0.90 -5.63
C GLN A 87 5.66 -0.44 -6.99
N ARG A 88 4.41 0.04 -7.05
CA ARG A 88 3.78 0.51 -8.30
C ARG A 88 4.58 1.62 -8.96
N TYR A 89 5.17 2.50 -8.15
CA TYR A 89 6.05 3.57 -8.62
C TYR A 89 7.53 3.19 -8.61
N ASN A 90 7.89 1.94 -8.29
CA ASN A 90 9.27 1.46 -8.22
C ASN A 90 10.20 2.40 -7.42
N ILE A 91 9.78 2.75 -6.19
CA ILE A 91 10.58 3.55 -5.27
C ILE A 91 10.95 2.73 -4.02
N PRO A 92 12.16 2.94 -3.45
CA PRO A 92 12.53 2.35 -2.17
C PRO A 92 11.55 2.77 -1.06
N PRO A 93 11.07 1.85 -0.20
CA PRO A 93 10.12 2.17 0.87
C PRO A 93 10.61 3.26 1.83
N GLY A 94 11.91 3.31 2.10
CA GLY A 94 12.50 4.29 3.02
C GLY A 94 12.50 5.74 2.52
N LEU A 95 12.25 5.97 1.23
CA LEU A 95 12.03 7.30 0.67
C LEU A 95 10.64 7.86 0.98
N LEU A 96 9.66 7.01 1.30
CA LEU A 96 8.34 7.42 1.77
C LEU A 96 8.25 7.19 3.27
N GLN A 97 8.43 8.24 4.07
CA GLN A 97 8.43 8.13 5.53
C GLN A 97 7.04 8.44 6.08
N LEU A 98 6.65 7.77 7.15
CA LEU A 98 5.28 7.84 7.66
C LEU A 98 5.24 8.51 9.03
N GLU A 99 4.43 9.55 9.14
CA GLU A 99 4.20 10.28 10.38
C GLU A 99 2.86 9.90 10.99
N LEU A 100 2.83 9.64 12.29
CA LEU A 100 1.60 9.48 13.06
C LEU A 100 1.62 10.39 14.27
N THR A 101 0.50 10.99 14.59
CA THR A 101 0.39 11.83 15.79
C THR A 101 0.39 10.98 17.06
N GLU A 102 0.87 11.55 18.17
CA GLU A 102 0.78 10.91 19.50
C GLU A 102 -0.65 10.48 19.84
N SER A 103 -1.64 11.31 19.49
CA SER A 103 -3.05 10.99 19.74
C SER A 103 -3.54 9.75 18.99
N ALA A 104 -3.09 9.55 17.75
CA ALA A 104 -3.44 8.37 16.96
C ALA A 104 -2.79 7.08 17.51
N TYR A 105 -1.60 7.20 18.09
CA TYR A 105 -0.94 6.11 18.79
C TYR A 105 -1.68 5.70 20.07
N MET A 106 -2.11 6.69 20.87
CA MET A 106 -2.74 6.45 22.18
C MET A 106 -4.11 5.78 22.12
N ASP A 107 -4.81 5.88 20.99
CA ASP A 107 -6.11 5.23 20.82
C ASP A 107 -6.01 3.70 20.92
N ASN A 108 -4.95 3.10 20.34
CA ASN A 108 -4.71 1.65 20.41
C ASN A 108 -3.22 1.30 20.22
N PRO A 109 -2.39 1.44 21.28
CA PRO A 109 -0.95 1.26 21.18
C PRO A 109 -0.50 -0.12 20.70
N ASP A 110 -1.18 -1.19 21.12
CA ASP A 110 -0.81 -2.57 20.73
C ASP A 110 -1.01 -2.80 19.23
N PHE A 111 -2.16 -2.35 18.71
CA PHE A 111 -2.45 -2.43 17.27
C PHE A 111 -1.47 -1.60 16.46
N VAL A 112 -1.27 -0.34 16.86
CA VAL A 112 -0.36 0.58 16.18
C VAL A 112 1.07 0.07 16.20
N ASN A 113 1.55 -0.49 17.33
CA ASN A 113 2.88 -1.09 17.40
C ASN A 113 3.02 -2.31 16.49
N ASN A 114 1.97 -3.13 16.32
CA ASN A 114 2.01 -4.22 15.36
C ASN A 114 2.12 -3.70 13.91
N MET A 115 1.32 -2.70 13.56
CA MET A 115 1.38 -2.04 12.26
C MET A 115 2.76 -1.42 12.00
N ILE A 116 3.32 -0.68 12.96
CA ILE A 116 4.67 -0.08 12.89
C ILE A 116 5.71 -1.17 12.65
N ARG A 117 5.64 -2.29 13.38
CA ARG A 117 6.57 -3.41 13.21
C ARG A 117 6.53 -3.98 11.79
N GLU A 118 5.33 -4.16 11.23
CA GLU A 118 5.16 -4.66 9.87
C GLU A 118 5.66 -3.66 8.81
N LEU A 119 5.38 -2.37 8.98
CA LEU A 119 5.90 -1.32 8.09
C LEU A 119 7.43 -1.25 8.13
N ARG A 120 8.02 -1.27 9.33
CA ARG A 120 9.49 -1.23 9.50
C ARG A 120 10.16 -2.47 8.93
N LYS A 121 9.56 -3.65 9.10
CA LYS A 121 10.04 -4.86 8.41
C LYS A 121 10.09 -4.65 6.91
N ARG A 122 9.11 -3.97 6.32
CA ARG A 122 9.04 -3.69 4.87
C ARG A 122 9.92 -2.52 4.42
N GLY A 123 10.76 -1.97 5.29
CA GLY A 123 11.73 -0.92 4.98
C GLY A 123 11.22 0.51 5.11
N PHE A 124 9.98 0.72 5.57
CA PHE A 124 9.47 2.06 5.86
C PHE A 124 10.09 2.61 7.15
N ARG A 125 10.28 3.93 7.19
CA ARG A 125 10.66 4.65 8.41
C ARG A 125 9.43 5.32 9.02
N ILE A 126 9.28 5.19 10.33
CA ILE A 126 8.13 5.73 11.06
C ILE A 126 8.58 6.88 11.97
N MET A 127 7.76 7.94 12.01
CA MET A 127 7.98 9.13 12.81
C MET A 127 6.78 9.37 13.73
N MET A 128 7.04 9.71 14.97
CA MET A 128 6.00 10.18 15.89
C MET A 128 5.94 11.70 15.84
N ASP A 129 4.79 12.22 15.46
CA ASP A 129 4.51 13.64 15.34
C ASP A 129 3.84 14.22 16.58
N ASP A 130 3.99 15.54 16.77
CA ASP A 130 3.41 16.31 17.88
C ASP A 130 3.78 15.79 19.29
N PHE A 131 4.90 15.07 19.44
CA PHE A 131 5.28 14.51 20.74
C PHE A 131 5.57 15.62 21.75
N GLY A 132 4.89 15.54 22.90
CA GLY A 132 5.02 16.51 23.98
C GLY A 132 3.86 17.49 24.08
N SER A 133 3.02 17.64 23.04
CA SER A 133 1.94 18.63 22.99
C SER A 133 0.70 18.25 23.83
N GLY A 134 0.56 16.97 24.19
CA GLY A 134 -0.56 16.39 24.93
C GLY A 134 -0.19 15.81 26.29
N PHE A 135 -0.65 14.58 26.58
CA PHE A 135 -0.39 13.85 27.83
C PHE A 135 0.82 12.92 27.73
N SER A 136 1.90 13.40 27.12
CA SER A 136 3.06 12.55 26.79
C SER A 136 3.65 11.94 28.06
N SER A 137 3.49 10.63 28.19
CA SER A 137 4.01 9.89 29.33
C SER A 137 5.38 9.31 29.01
N LEU A 138 6.28 9.28 30.01
CA LEU A 138 7.55 8.55 29.87
C LEU A 138 7.33 7.06 29.55
N ASN A 139 6.17 6.52 29.89
CA ASN A 139 5.75 5.17 29.48
C ASN A 139 5.58 5.06 27.97
N THR A 140 4.99 6.08 27.33
CA THR A 140 4.89 6.16 25.85
C THR A 140 6.27 6.06 25.21
N LEU A 141 7.20 6.88 25.69
CA LEU A 141 8.55 6.94 25.15
C LEU A 141 9.30 5.61 25.32
N LYS A 142 8.96 4.83 26.35
CA LYS A 142 9.51 3.48 26.58
C LYS A 142 8.95 2.44 25.60
N GLU A 143 7.68 2.56 25.22
CA GLU A 143 6.97 1.53 24.42
C GLU A 143 7.02 1.77 22.91
N ILE A 144 7.23 3.02 22.52
CA ILE A 144 7.19 3.45 21.13
C ILE A 144 8.28 2.77 20.28
N GLN A 145 7.90 2.27 19.11
CA GLN A 145 8.80 1.53 18.20
C GLN A 145 9.13 2.29 16.91
N VAL A 146 9.00 3.62 16.92
CA VAL A 146 9.28 4.49 15.78
C VAL A 146 10.79 4.70 15.58
N ASP A 147 11.18 5.24 14.43
CA ASP A 147 12.57 5.56 14.11
C ASP A 147 12.91 7.03 14.46
N TYR A 148 11.93 7.93 14.36
CA TYR A 148 12.08 9.37 14.62
C TYR A 148 11.04 9.91 15.60
N LEU A 149 11.44 10.89 16.40
CA LEU A 149 10.58 11.64 17.31
C LEU A 149 10.58 13.12 16.90
N LYS A 150 9.43 13.66 16.51
CA LYS A 150 9.25 15.07 16.16
C LYS A 150 8.79 15.84 17.40
N LEU A 151 9.48 16.92 17.74
CA LEU A 151 9.24 17.75 18.91
C LEU A 151 8.80 19.16 18.48
N ASP A 152 7.56 19.55 18.82
CA ASP A 152 7.06 20.90 18.53
C ASP A 152 7.66 21.94 19.48
N MET A 153 8.44 22.87 18.91
CA MET A 153 9.06 23.96 19.66
C MET A 153 8.05 25.00 20.14
N LYS A 154 6.90 25.18 19.48
CA LYS A 154 5.87 26.15 19.90
C LYS A 154 5.29 25.78 21.25
N PHE A 155 5.05 24.49 21.49
CA PHE A 155 4.60 24.00 22.79
C PHE A 155 5.64 24.32 23.88
N LEU A 156 6.92 24.04 23.60
CA LEU A 156 7.99 24.13 24.59
C LEU A 156 8.44 25.58 24.88
N PHE A 157 8.38 26.50 23.92
CA PHE A 157 8.83 27.91 24.07
C PHE A 157 7.71 28.92 24.35
N SER A 158 6.48 28.46 24.61
CA SER A 158 5.27 29.30 24.69
C SER A 158 5.22 30.32 25.84
N HIS A 159 6.15 30.33 26.81
CA HIS A 159 6.08 31.21 27.98
C HIS A 159 7.46 31.77 28.39
N ALA A 160 7.43 32.97 29.01
CA ALA A 160 8.54 33.86 29.36
C ALA A 160 9.69 33.30 30.24
N ASN A 161 9.78 31.98 30.45
CA ASN A 161 10.80 31.33 31.27
C ASN A 161 11.61 30.29 30.47
N ASP A 162 12.26 30.80 29.42
CA ASP A 162 13.08 30.11 28.43
C ASP A 162 14.08 29.10 29.02
N PHE A 163 14.61 29.35 30.23
CA PHE A 163 15.57 28.46 30.88
C PHE A 163 14.99 27.09 31.26
N LYS A 164 13.76 27.04 31.78
CA LYS A 164 13.12 25.76 32.16
C LYS A 164 12.81 24.94 30.91
N SER A 165 12.28 25.58 29.87
CA SER A 165 11.98 24.96 28.57
C SER A 165 13.23 24.39 27.91
N LYS A 166 14.33 25.16 27.87
CA LYS A 166 15.64 24.69 27.38
C LYS A 166 16.15 23.46 28.16
N ARG A 167 15.94 23.39 29.49
CA ARG A 167 16.33 22.20 30.28
C ARG A 167 15.46 20.99 30.00
N ILE A 168 14.15 21.16 29.86
CA ILE A 168 13.23 20.08 29.50
C ILE A 168 13.60 19.53 28.12
N LEU A 169 13.76 20.40 27.12
CA LEU A 169 14.11 19.97 25.77
C LEU A 169 15.46 19.22 25.74
N SER A 170 16.49 19.75 26.42
CA SER A 170 17.78 19.05 26.56
C SER A 170 17.61 17.64 27.12
N SER A 171 16.72 17.48 28.11
CA SER A 171 16.47 16.19 28.76
C SER A 171 15.73 15.23 27.83
N VAL A 172 14.70 15.71 27.12
CA VAL A 172 13.94 14.90 26.15
C VAL A 172 14.83 14.43 25.01
N VAL A 173 15.65 15.33 24.43
CA VAL A 173 16.62 14.98 23.38
C VAL A 173 17.60 13.92 23.88
N SER A 174 18.14 14.09 25.10
CA SER A 174 19.07 13.10 25.67
C SER A 174 18.43 11.74 25.88
N MET A 175 17.19 11.70 26.39
CA MET A 175 16.44 10.45 26.60
C MET A 175 16.13 9.75 25.28
N ALA A 176 15.64 10.49 24.27
CA ALA A 176 15.36 9.93 22.95
C ALA A 176 16.63 9.29 22.33
N LYS A 177 17.78 9.97 22.45
CA LYS A 177 19.06 9.43 21.97
C LYS A 177 19.49 8.18 22.72
N TRP A 178 19.30 8.10 24.05
CA TRP A 178 19.57 6.88 24.81
C TRP A 178 18.68 5.71 24.38
N LEU A 179 17.47 5.99 23.90
CA LEU A 179 16.54 5.03 23.33
C LEU A 179 16.81 4.77 21.83
N ARG A 180 17.89 5.34 21.27
CA ARG A 180 18.27 5.23 19.86
C ARG A 180 17.22 5.78 18.88
N LEU A 181 16.42 6.74 19.34
CA LEU A 181 15.51 7.51 18.49
C LEU A 181 16.26 8.73 17.95
N LYS A 182 16.07 9.01 16.66
CA LYS A 182 16.50 10.28 16.06
C LYS A 182 15.48 11.37 16.38
N VAL A 183 15.93 12.58 16.69
CA VAL A 183 15.04 13.68 17.07
C VAL A 183 14.99 14.75 16.00
N ILE A 184 13.78 15.18 15.66
CA ILE A 184 13.49 16.30 14.76
C ILE A 184 12.85 17.41 15.59
N ALA A 185 13.46 18.58 15.67
CA ALA A 185 12.84 19.74 16.32
C ALA A 185 12.11 20.60 15.29
N GLU A 186 10.81 20.82 15.50
CA GLU A 186 9.93 21.52 14.57
C GLU A 186 9.59 22.94 15.02
N GLY A 187 9.36 23.85 14.06
CA GLY A 187 9.01 25.24 14.37
C GLY A 187 10.21 26.10 14.76
N VAL A 188 11.40 25.77 14.25
CA VAL A 188 12.61 26.61 14.42
C VAL A 188 12.51 27.85 13.52
N GLU A 189 12.51 29.03 14.12
CA GLU A 189 12.33 30.31 13.43
C GLU A 189 13.54 31.25 13.58
N THR A 190 14.40 31.05 14.59
CA THR A 190 15.55 31.93 14.87
C THR A 190 16.89 31.21 14.93
N GLN A 191 17.97 31.95 14.67
CA GLN A 191 19.36 31.48 14.84
C GLN A 191 19.62 31.00 16.29
N GLU A 192 19.08 31.70 17.30
CA GLU A 192 19.27 31.33 18.70
C GLU A 192 18.67 29.94 19.01
N GLN A 193 17.48 29.66 18.49
CA GLN A 193 16.85 28.34 18.63
C GLN A 193 17.68 27.26 17.94
N PHE A 194 18.17 27.54 16.73
CA PHE A 194 19.03 26.62 15.98
C PHE A 194 20.35 26.33 16.72
N ASP A 195 21.05 27.36 17.20
CA ASP A 195 22.31 27.21 17.93
C ASP A 195 22.11 26.44 19.24
N PHE A 196 20.98 26.67 19.91
CA PHE A 196 20.60 25.91 21.10
C PHE A 196 20.39 24.42 20.78
N LEU A 197 19.60 24.10 19.75
CA LEU A 197 19.34 22.72 19.31
C LEU A 197 20.62 22.00 18.89
N ARG A 198 21.52 22.71 18.18
CA ARG A 198 22.84 22.21 17.81
C ARG A 198 23.70 21.90 19.05
N ARG A 199 23.68 22.75 20.07
CA ARG A 199 24.44 22.55 21.32
C ARG A 199 23.98 21.32 22.09
N ILE A 200 22.68 21.03 22.11
CA ILE A 200 22.12 19.84 22.75
C ILE A 200 22.18 18.60 21.85
N GLN A 201 22.82 18.73 20.68
CA GLN A 201 23.02 17.66 19.71
C GLN A 201 21.70 17.02 19.22
N CYS A 202 20.69 17.85 18.96
CA CYS A 202 19.49 17.44 18.23
C CYS A 202 19.89 17.04 16.80
N ASP A 203 19.31 15.96 16.28
CA ASP A 203 19.75 15.33 15.03
C ASP A 203 19.29 16.13 13.79
N TYR A 204 18.03 16.58 13.79
CA TYR A 204 17.45 17.33 12.69
C TYR A 204 16.59 18.50 13.18
N VAL A 205 16.40 19.48 12.30
CA VAL A 205 15.63 20.69 12.56
C VAL A 205 14.74 21.01 11.36
N GLN A 206 13.51 21.41 11.63
CA GLN A 206 12.53 21.82 10.64
C GLN A 206 11.91 23.15 11.06
N GLY A 207 11.85 24.12 10.14
CA GLY A 207 11.19 25.40 10.41
C GLY A 207 11.60 26.53 9.48
N TYR A 208 10.92 27.67 9.65
CA TYR A 208 11.03 28.84 8.78
C TYR A 208 12.42 29.49 8.81
N TYR A 209 13.23 29.18 9.82
CA TYR A 209 14.62 29.61 9.87
C TYR A 209 15.41 29.16 8.63
N PHE A 210 15.16 27.94 8.14
CA PHE A 210 15.75 27.43 6.91
C PHE A 210 14.83 27.71 5.71
N PHE A 211 13.69 27.03 5.67
CA PHE A 211 12.78 27.08 4.53
C PHE A 211 11.32 27.08 5.00
N ARG A 212 10.50 27.92 4.37
CA ARG A 212 9.04 27.84 4.49
C ARG A 212 8.52 26.70 3.61
N PRO A 213 7.31 26.16 3.89
CA PRO A 213 6.63 25.28 2.95
C PRO A 213 6.57 25.92 1.57
N MET A 214 7.00 25.18 0.56
CA MET A 214 7.14 25.66 -0.81
C MET A 214 6.45 24.73 -1.80
N PRO A 215 6.05 25.20 -2.98
CA PRO A 215 5.54 24.35 -4.04
C PRO A 215 6.59 23.34 -4.53
N ALA A 216 6.16 22.19 -5.06
CA ALA A 216 7.05 21.14 -5.55
C ALA A 216 8.09 21.63 -6.56
N LYS A 217 7.69 22.51 -7.49
CA LYS A 217 8.62 23.09 -8.48
C LYS A 217 9.75 23.91 -7.83
N GLU A 218 9.43 24.65 -6.77
CA GLU A 218 10.43 25.42 -6.04
C GLU A 218 11.36 24.50 -5.23
N TYR A 219 10.83 23.40 -4.69
CA TYR A 219 11.62 22.36 -4.04
C TYR A 219 12.61 21.71 -5.02
N GLU A 220 12.16 21.38 -6.23
CA GLU A 220 13.00 20.82 -7.30
C GLU A 220 14.18 21.75 -7.63
N GLU A 221 13.92 23.04 -7.80
CA GLU A 221 14.93 24.02 -8.20
C GLU A 221 15.93 24.35 -7.07
N LYS A 222 15.47 24.39 -5.81
CA LYS A 222 16.28 24.91 -4.69
C LYS A 222 16.86 23.84 -3.79
N ILE A 223 16.14 22.75 -3.55
CA ILE A 223 16.44 21.80 -2.46
C ILE A 223 17.15 20.56 -2.99
N ILE A 224 16.73 19.99 -4.12
CA ILE A 224 17.39 18.82 -4.72
C ILE A 224 18.91 19.05 -4.92
N PRO A 225 19.38 20.19 -5.49
CA PRO A 225 20.82 20.42 -5.65
C PRO A 225 21.61 20.56 -4.33
N LEU A 226 20.93 20.82 -3.21
CA LEU A 226 21.55 20.87 -1.88
C LEU A 226 21.59 19.47 -1.24
N ILE A 227 20.57 18.64 -1.49
CA ILE A 227 20.51 17.23 -1.06
C ILE A 227 21.66 16.44 -1.68
N GLU A 228 21.91 16.61 -2.98
CA GLU A 228 23.00 15.91 -3.69
C GLU A 228 24.40 16.24 -3.13
N LYS A 229 24.54 17.35 -2.42
CA LYS A 229 25.79 17.75 -1.76
C LYS A 229 25.90 17.22 -0.34
N ASN A 230 24.84 16.59 0.19
CA ASN A 230 24.80 16.13 1.57
C ASN A 230 25.39 14.73 1.70
N PRO A 231 26.59 14.57 2.30
CA PRO A 231 27.22 13.25 2.47
C PRO A 231 26.48 12.37 3.49
N ASP A 232 25.58 12.96 4.28
CA ASP A 232 24.82 12.26 5.30
C ASP A 232 23.52 11.64 4.74
N ILE A 233 23.21 11.79 3.44
CA ILE A 233 22.04 11.17 2.80
C ILE A 233 22.24 9.67 2.74
N GLU A 234 21.28 8.94 3.31
CA GLU A 234 21.22 7.49 3.26
C GLU A 234 21.00 7.04 1.81
N ASP A 235 21.83 6.11 1.34
CA ASP A 235 21.67 5.50 0.03
C ASP A 235 20.56 4.44 0.08
N TRP A 236 19.44 4.73 -0.57
CA TRP A 236 18.26 3.87 -0.57
C TRP A 236 18.26 2.83 -1.70
N SER A 237 19.30 2.80 -2.54
CA SER A 237 19.40 1.84 -3.64
C SER A 237 19.45 0.38 -3.17
N GLU A 238 20.28 0.05 -2.18
CA GLU A 238 20.36 -1.30 -1.60
C GLU A 238 19.09 -1.69 -0.82
N ALA A 239 18.39 -0.70 -0.24
CA ALA A 239 17.13 -0.93 0.47
C ALA A 239 16.01 -1.35 -0.50
N GLN A 240 16.09 -0.95 -1.78
CA GLN A 240 15.12 -1.29 -2.80
C GLN A 240 15.17 -2.78 -3.16
N GLU A 241 16.35 -3.38 -3.34
CA GLU A 241 16.48 -4.81 -3.67
C GLU A 241 15.92 -5.69 -2.53
N ASN A 242 16.32 -5.42 -1.29
CA ASN A 242 15.83 -6.17 -0.12
C ASN A 242 14.31 -6.01 0.11
N ALA A 243 13.76 -4.83 -0.16
CA ALA A 243 12.33 -4.60 -0.09
C ALA A 243 11.57 -5.36 -1.19
N ILE A 244 12.09 -5.40 -2.43
CA ILE A 244 11.47 -6.14 -3.54
C ILE A 244 11.37 -7.63 -3.20
N TYR A 245 12.46 -8.26 -2.74
CA TYR A 245 12.48 -9.68 -2.38
C TYR A 245 11.52 -10.01 -1.22
N MET A 246 11.55 -9.24 -0.13
CA MET A 246 10.68 -9.47 1.02
C MET A 246 9.20 -9.18 0.71
N SER A 247 8.94 -8.30 -0.26
CA SER A 247 7.59 -7.93 -0.67
C SER A 247 6.92 -8.95 -1.59
N GLN A 248 7.67 -9.70 -2.41
CA GLN A 248 7.12 -10.84 -3.16
C GLN A 248 6.63 -11.94 -2.22
N ASP A 249 7.43 -12.32 -1.22
CA ASP A 249 7.06 -13.35 -0.24
C ASP A 249 5.81 -12.98 0.57
N ILE A 250 5.68 -11.71 0.97
CA ILE A 250 4.52 -11.23 1.72
C ILE A 250 3.28 -11.16 0.82
N PHE A 251 3.46 -10.66 -0.40
CA PHE A 251 2.37 -10.56 -1.37
C PHE A 251 1.81 -11.94 -1.70
N GLU A 252 2.67 -12.94 -1.96
CA GLU A 252 2.24 -14.31 -2.20
C GLU A 252 1.52 -14.89 -0.99
N LYS A 253 2.02 -14.68 0.23
CA LYS A 253 1.33 -15.14 1.46
C LYS A 253 -0.06 -14.55 1.67
N ILE A 254 -0.28 -13.31 1.24
CA ILE A 254 -1.55 -12.60 1.50
C ILE A 254 -2.54 -12.80 0.36
N TYR A 255 -2.06 -12.82 -0.88
CA TYR A 255 -2.88 -12.73 -2.07
C TYR A 255 -2.84 -13.97 -2.94
N ALA A 256 -2.02 -14.98 -2.63
CA ALA A 256 -2.04 -16.27 -3.31
C ALA A 256 -2.83 -17.32 -2.51
N ASP A 257 -3.33 -18.32 -3.23
CA ASP A 257 -3.86 -19.56 -2.69
C ASP A 257 -2.70 -20.54 -2.45
N GLU A 258 -2.60 -21.09 -1.24
CA GLU A 258 -1.46 -21.92 -0.81
C GLU A 258 -1.28 -23.20 -1.64
N LEU A 259 -2.38 -23.77 -2.14
CA LEU A 259 -2.34 -25.00 -2.93
C LEU A 259 -1.94 -24.75 -4.38
N THR A 260 -2.58 -23.77 -5.02
CA THR A 260 -2.50 -23.58 -6.48
C THR A 260 -1.52 -22.50 -6.91
N GLY A 261 -1.11 -21.59 -6.01
CA GLY A 261 -0.29 -20.41 -6.33
C GLY A 261 -1.00 -19.40 -7.26
N LEU A 262 -2.31 -19.54 -7.46
CA LEU A 262 -3.16 -18.53 -8.09
C LEU A 262 -3.49 -17.43 -7.10
N TYR A 263 -4.06 -16.32 -7.58
CA TYR A 263 -4.60 -15.33 -6.67
C TYR A 263 -5.76 -15.88 -5.85
N ASN A 264 -5.93 -15.39 -4.63
CA ASN A 264 -7.06 -15.71 -3.78
C ASN A 264 -8.14 -14.63 -3.86
N ARG A 265 -9.27 -14.83 -3.17
CA ARG A 265 -10.40 -13.88 -3.18
C ARG A 265 -10.03 -12.49 -2.65
N ARG A 266 -9.00 -12.36 -1.81
CA ARG A 266 -8.58 -11.06 -1.27
C ARG A 266 -8.00 -10.17 -2.37
N PHE A 267 -7.21 -10.74 -3.28
CA PHE A 267 -6.69 -10.03 -4.46
C PHE A 267 -7.80 -9.38 -5.29
N LEU A 268 -8.89 -10.12 -5.52
CA LEU A 268 -10.09 -9.62 -6.19
C LEU A 268 -10.75 -8.49 -5.40
N ASN A 269 -10.94 -8.71 -4.10
CA ASN A 269 -11.69 -7.82 -3.24
C ASN A 269 -11.02 -6.45 -3.06
N GLU A 270 -9.70 -6.42 -3.16
CA GLU A 270 -8.89 -5.19 -3.09
C GLU A 270 -8.65 -4.55 -4.46
N TRP A 271 -9.29 -5.06 -5.51
CA TRP A 271 -9.22 -4.53 -6.89
C TRP A 271 -7.84 -4.63 -7.55
N MET A 272 -6.96 -5.50 -7.04
CA MET A 272 -5.58 -5.60 -7.50
C MET A 272 -5.44 -6.04 -8.96
N PHE A 273 -6.48 -6.69 -9.51
CA PHE A 273 -6.51 -7.06 -10.92
C PHE A 273 -6.45 -5.83 -11.85
N LEU A 274 -6.98 -4.68 -11.42
CA LEU A 274 -6.90 -3.43 -12.21
C LEU A 274 -5.49 -2.85 -12.24
N ASP A 275 -4.68 -3.14 -11.22
CA ASP A 275 -3.31 -2.63 -11.10
C ASP A 275 -2.35 -3.33 -12.08
N ARG A 276 -2.82 -4.40 -12.75
CA ARG A 276 -2.09 -5.11 -13.81
C ARG A 276 -2.14 -4.40 -15.16
N MET A 277 -2.95 -3.36 -15.31
CA MET A 277 -2.95 -2.54 -16.52
C MET A 277 -1.67 -1.70 -16.60
N ARG A 278 -1.22 -1.40 -17.82
CA ARG A 278 -0.03 -0.57 -18.00
C ARG A 278 -0.31 0.87 -17.56
N PRO A 279 0.66 1.61 -17.02
CA PRO A 279 0.49 3.03 -16.72
C PRO A 279 0.01 3.81 -17.96
N GLY A 280 -1.10 4.55 -17.81
CA GLY A 280 -1.73 5.30 -18.91
C GLY A 280 -2.65 4.49 -19.82
N GLU A 281 -2.82 3.18 -19.58
CA GLU A 281 -3.81 2.36 -20.29
C GLU A 281 -5.22 2.63 -19.75
N GLU A 282 -6.15 2.95 -20.65
CA GLU A 282 -7.56 3.12 -20.30
C GLU A 282 -8.27 1.76 -20.23
N LEU A 283 -9.10 1.58 -19.20
CA LEU A 283 -9.98 0.43 -19.09
C LEU A 283 -11.18 0.58 -20.03
N ARG A 284 -11.29 -0.33 -21.00
CA ARG A 284 -12.33 -0.34 -22.04
C ARG A 284 -13.32 -1.47 -21.87
N SER A 285 -12.89 -2.60 -21.33
CA SER A 285 -13.79 -3.72 -21.04
C SER A 285 -13.25 -4.61 -19.93
N VAL A 286 -14.19 -5.26 -19.23
CA VAL A 286 -13.91 -6.28 -18.22
C VAL A 286 -14.80 -7.48 -18.49
N ALA A 287 -14.18 -8.66 -18.57
CA ALA A 287 -14.89 -9.93 -18.57
C ALA A 287 -14.53 -10.73 -17.31
N MET A 288 -15.55 -11.26 -16.64
CA MET A 288 -15.42 -12.17 -15.49
C MET A 288 -16.00 -13.53 -15.85
N ILE A 289 -15.18 -14.56 -15.78
CA ILE A 289 -15.54 -15.93 -16.12
C ILE A 289 -15.47 -16.75 -14.84
N MET A 290 -16.62 -17.14 -14.30
CA MET A 290 -16.68 -18.11 -13.21
C MET A 290 -16.65 -19.51 -13.82
N MET A 291 -15.77 -20.38 -13.30
CA MET A 291 -15.55 -21.73 -13.80
C MET A 291 -15.52 -22.73 -12.63
N ASP A 292 -16.25 -23.84 -12.75
CA ASP A 292 -16.37 -24.89 -11.73
C ASP A 292 -16.01 -26.25 -12.36
N ILE A 293 -15.14 -27.01 -11.70
CA ILE A 293 -14.70 -28.32 -12.17
C ILE A 293 -15.86 -29.33 -12.04
N ARG A 294 -16.27 -29.92 -13.17
CA ARG A 294 -17.36 -30.90 -13.16
C ARG A 294 -16.98 -32.14 -12.37
N SER A 295 -17.91 -32.60 -11.54
CA SER A 295 -17.79 -33.85 -10.77
C SER A 295 -16.54 -33.91 -9.89
N PHE A 296 -16.01 -32.77 -9.42
CA PHE A 296 -14.82 -32.73 -8.57
C PHE A 296 -14.95 -33.59 -7.30
N LYS A 297 -16.15 -33.62 -6.69
CA LYS A 297 -16.45 -34.53 -5.58
C LYS A 297 -16.23 -36.00 -5.96
N ALA A 298 -16.66 -36.43 -7.14
CA ALA A 298 -16.45 -37.80 -7.60
C ALA A 298 -14.97 -38.11 -7.87
N ILE A 299 -14.17 -37.11 -8.23
CA ILE A 299 -12.71 -37.25 -8.33
C ILE A 299 -12.14 -37.58 -6.95
N ASN A 300 -12.50 -36.78 -5.93
CA ASN A 300 -12.07 -37.02 -4.55
C ASN A 300 -12.55 -38.37 -4.01
N ASP A 301 -13.81 -38.73 -4.25
CA ASP A 301 -14.40 -39.97 -3.76
C ASP A 301 -13.75 -41.22 -4.38
N ASN A 302 -13.33 -41.15 -5.66
CA ASN A 302 -12.77 -42.30 -6.38
C ASN A 302 -11.24 -42.40 -6.34
N TYR A 303 -10.53 -41.27 -6.26
CA TYR A 303 -9.06 -41.19 -6.37
C TYR A 303 -8.38 -40.58 -5.14
N GLY A 304 -9.16 -40.14 -4.15
CA GLY A 304 -8.68 -39.52 -2.92
C GLY A 304 -8.40 -38.02 -3.07
N HIS A 305 -8.28 -37.36 -1.92
CA HIS A 305 -8.08 -35.91 -1.86
C HIS A 305 -6.76 -35.44 -2.48
N LEU A 306 -5.68 -36.23 -2.39
CA LEU A 306 -4.40 -35.89 -3.01
C LEU A 306 -4.50 -35.81 -4.55
N ALA A 307 -5.30 -36.68 -5.17
CA ALA A 307 -5.58 -36.60 -6.60
C ALA A 307 -6.47 -35.40 -6.94
N GLY A 308 -7.39 -35.03 -6.05
CA GLY A 308 -8.15 -33.78 -6.18
C GLY A 308 -7.25 -32.54 -6.13
N ASP A 309 -6.30 -32.50 -5.20
CA ASP A 309 -5.32 -31.43 -5.08
C ASP A 309 -4.43 -31.35 -6.33
N GLU A 310 -3.96 -32.49 -6.85
CA GLU A 310 -3.23 -32.58 -8.11
C GLU A 310 -4.05 -31.98 -9.28
N VAL A 311 -5.35 -32.32 -9.37
CA VAL A 311 -6.25 -31.75 -10.38
C VAL A 311 -6.35 -30.23 -10.22
N LEU A 312 -6.53 -29.71 -9.01
CA LEU A 312 -6.62 -28.27 -8.76
C LEU A 312 -5.34 -27.52 -9.20
N VAL A 313 -4.17 -28.08 -8.90
CA VAL A 313 -2.86 -27.51 -9.32
C VAL A 313 -2.69 -27.55 -10.84
N ASN A 314 -3.06 -28.66 -11.48
CA ASN A 314 -2.96 -28.79 -12.94
C ASN A 314 -3.93 -27.84 -13.67
N VAL A 315 -5.17 -27.73 -13.20
CA VAL A 315 -6.17 -26.77 -13.71
C VAL A 315 -5.63 -25.35 -13.54
N ALA A 316 -5.14 -25.01 -12.35
CA ALA A 316 -4.56 -23.70 -12.08
C ALA A 316 -3.41 -23.36 -13.03
N THR A 317 -2.52 -24.32 -13.31
CA THR A 317 -1.41 -24.15 -14.25
C THR A 317 -1.89 -23.89 -15.67
N VAL A 318 -2.88 -24.66 -16.15
CA VAL A 318 -3.50 -24.44 -17.46
C VAL A 318 -4.12 -23.05 -17.53
N LEU A 319 -4.89 -22.65 -16.52
CA LEU A 319 -5.52 -21.33 -16.50
C LEU A 319 -4.48 -20.20 -16.50
N LYS A 320 -3.46 -20.27 -15.62
CA LYS A 320 -2.42 -19.25 -15.50
C LYS A 320 -1.61 -19.07 -16.78
N THR A 321 -1.27 -20.16 -17.46
CA THR A 321 -0.55 -20.14 -18.75
C THR A 321 -1.44 -19.73 -19.93
N SER A 322 -2.76 -19.78 -19.74
CA SER A 322 -3.78 -19.38 -20.71
C SER A 322 -4.28 -17.95 -20.51
N VAL A 323 -3.57 -17.08 -19.80
CA VAL A 323 -3.93 -15.66 -19.69
C VAL A 323 -2.72 -14.76 -19.95
N ARG A 324 -2.94 -13.47 -20.24
CA ARG A 324 -1.87 -12.49 -20.42
C ARG A 324 -1.41 -11.96 -19.06
N ASP A 325 -0.28 -11.26 -19.05
CA ASP A 325 0.20 -10.57 -17.85
C ASP A 325 -0.75 -9.48 -17.33
N SER A 326 -1.63 -8.93 -18.17
CA SER A 326 -2.66 -7.95 -17.74
C SER A 326 -3.90 -8.61 -17.15
N ASP A 327 -4.09 -9.91 -17.40
CA ASP A 327 -5.27 -10.67 -16.99
C ASP A 327 -5.03 -11.31 -15.61
N SER A 328 -6.06 -11.90 -15.01
CA SER A 328 -5.94 -12.52 -13.68
C SER A 328 -6.70 -13.83 -13.59
N VAL A 329 -6.13 -14.78 -12.85
CA VAL A 329 -6.79 -16.04 -12.49
C VAL A 329 -6.79 -16.14 -10.96
N ILE A 330 -7.97 -16.33 -10.41
CA ILE A 330 -8.22 -16.37 -8.97
C ILE A 330 -8.84 -17.72 -8.64
N ARG A 331 -8.33 -18.42 -7.62
CA ARG A 331 -9.07 -19.53 -7.01
C ARG A 331 -10.13 -18.92 -6.09
N TYR A 332 -11.38 -18.95 -6.54
CA TYR A 332 -12.50 -18.26 -5.90
C TYR A 332 -13.15 -19.11 -4.80
N GLY A 333 -13.15 -20.43 -4.97
CA GLY A 333 -13.72 -21.40 -4.04
C GLY A 333 -12.90 -22.68 -3.98
N GLY A 334 -13.49 -23.77 -3.50
CA GLY A 334 -12.81 -25.07 -3.42
C GLY A 334 -12.33 -25.56 -4.78
N ASP A 335 -13.26 -25.70 -5.71
CA ASP A 335 -13.12 -26.13 -7.10
C ASP A 335 -13.57 -25.05 -8.12
N GLU A 336 -13.80 -23.83 -7.63
CA GLU A 336 -14.24 -22.68 -8.40
C GLU A 336 -13.07 -21.73 -8.70
N PHE A 337 -12.94 -21.33 -9.96
CA PHE A 337 -11.93 -20.42 -10.48
C PHE A 337 -12.61 -19.23 -11.16
N LEU A 338 -12.10 -18.03 -10.87
CA LEU A 338 -12.52 -16.79 -11.52
C LEU A 338 -11.39 -16.30 -12.43
N ILE A 339 -11.69 -16.18 -13.72
CA ILE A 339 -10.78 -15.60 -14.71
C ILE A 339 -11.26 -14.19 -15.03
N ILE A 340 -10.34 -13.24 -15.06
CA ILE A 340 -10.61 -11.84 -15.38
C ILE A 340 -9.80 -11.46 -16.60
N PHE A 341 -10.50 -11.05 -17.68
CA PHE A 341 -9.87 -10.45 -18.84
C PHE A 341 -10.09 -8.95 -18.85
N LEU A 342 -9.00 -8.20 -18.98
CA LEU A 342 -9.03 -6.75 -19.17
C LEU A 342 -8.86 -6.42 -20.65
N ASN A 343 -9.63 -5.45 -21.13
CA ASN A 343 -9.53 -4.94 -22.51
C ASN A 343 -9.59 -6.06 -23.56
N CYS A 344 -10.43 -7.07 -23.31
CA CYS A 344 -10.65 -8.19 -24.22
C CYS A 344 -12.05 -8.06 -24.84
N PRO A 345 -12.17 -8.00 -26.18
CA PRO A 345 -13.49 -7.96 -26.83
C PRO A 345 -14.30 -9.21 -26.50
N GLU A 346 -15.60 -9.06 -26.25
CA GLU A 346 -16.50 -10.15 -25.82
C GLU A 346 -16.38 -11.41 -26.69
N LYS A 347 -16.39 -11.27 -28.02
CA LYS A 347 -16.24 -12.42 -28.93
C LYS A 347 -14.95 -13.21 -28.69
N ARG A 348 -13.85 -12.52 -28.36
CA ARG A 348 -12.55 -13.14 -28.07
C ARG A 348 -12.55 -13.81 -26.70
N VAL A 349 -13.34 -13.33 -25.73
CA VAL A 349 -13.51 -13.98 -24.43
C VAL A 349 -13.98 -15.43 -24.62
N TYR A 350 -15.02 -15.64 -25.42
CA TYR A 350 -15.54 -16.99 -25.67
C TYR A 350 -14.54 -17.89 -26.39
N SER A 351 -13.83 -17.39 -27.40
CA SER A 351 -12.77 -18.17 -28.07
C SER A 351 -11.66 -18.60 -27.10
N ARG A 352 -11.28 -17.73 -26.14
CA ARG A 352 -10.30 -18.07 -25.11
C ARG A 352 -10.81 -19.13 -24.15
N ILE A 353 -12.09 -19.08 -23.79
CA ILE A 353 -12.71 -20.11 -22.94
C ILE A 353 -12.69 -21.46 -23.66
N ASP A 354 -13.04 -21.49 -24.95
CA ASP A 354 -13.01 -22.74 -25.74
C ASP A 354 -11.61 -23.35 -25.79
N GLU A 355 -10.58 -22.53 -26.03
CA GLU A 355 -9.16 -22.93 -25.99
C GLU A 355 -8.79 -23.51 -24.61
N ILE A 356 -9.19 -22.84 -23.52
CA ILE A 356 -8.96 -23.32 -22.16
C ILE A 356 -9.66 -24.67 -21.93
N CYS A 357 -10.92 -24.82 -22.31
CA CYS A 357 -11.67 -26.06 -22.12
C CYS A 357 -11.02 -27.25 -22.86
N VAL A 358 -10.44 -27.03 -24.04
CA VAL A 358 -9.66 -28.06 -24.75
C VAL A 358 -8.43 -28.45 -23.94
N LEU A 359 -7.66 -27.49 -23.44
CA LEU A 359 -6.47 -27.76 -22.64
C LEU A 359 -6.79 -28.47 -21.32
N LEU A 360 -7.92 -28.15 -20.67
CA LEU A 360 -8.36 -28.84 -19.47
C LEU A 360 -8.68 -30.32 -19.73
N ALA A 361 -9.26 -30.64 -20.89
CA ALA A 361 -9.60 -32.02 -21.24
C ALA A 361 -8.37 -32.94 -21.35
N ASP A 362 -7.20 -32.37 -21.66
CA ASP A 362 -5.92 -33.09 -21.77
C ASP A 362 -5.22 -33.33 -20.42
N ILE A 363 -5.75 -32.77 -19.31
CA ILE A 363 -5.19 -33.01 -17.97
C ILE A 363 -5.31 -34.48 -17.61
N VAL A 364 -4.18 -35.06 -17.19
CA VAL A 364 -4.07 -36.42 -16.65
C VAL A 364 -3.88 -36.33 -15.15
N TYR A 365 -4.54 -37.20 -14.38
CA TYR A 365 -4.43 -37.22 -12.91
C TYR A 365 -4.56 -38.63 -12.32
N GLY A 366 -4.04 -38.81 -11.11
CA GLY A 366 -4.06 -40.07 -10.37
C GLY A 366 -3.19 -41.18 -10.98
N GLU A 367 -2.83 -42.17 -10.16
CA GLU A 367 -1.88 -43.23 -10.56
C GLU A 367 -2.32 -44.06 -11.78
N LYS A 368 -3.62 -44.13 -12.04
CA LYS A 368 -4.21 -44.85 -13.18
C LYS A 368 -4.29 -44.01 -14.47
N GLY A 369 -3.84 -42.75 -14.45
CA GLY A 369 -3.84 -41.87 -15.60
C GLY A 369 -5.24 -41.52 -16.09
N ALA A 370 -6.16 -41.17 -15.18
CA ALA A 370 -7.48 -40.69 -15.55
C ALA A 370 -7.35 -39.38 -16.35
N ARG A 371 -8.28 -39.14 -17.27
CA ARG A 371 -8.26 -37.98 -18.19
C ARG A 371 -9.61 -37.29 -18.24
N CYS A 372 -9.67 -36.19 -18.99
CA CYS A 372 -10.90 -35.47 -19.33
C CYS A 372 -11.46 -34.66 -18.15
N ILE A 373 -10.66 -33.71 -17.65
CA ILE A 373 -11.20 -32.67 -16.78
C ILE A 373 -12.07 -31.75 -17.63
N THR A 374 -13.32 -31.58 -17.21
CA THR A 374 -14.24 -30.63 -17.85
C THR A 374 -14.78 -29.66 -16.81
N ALA A 375 -15.18 -28.48 -17.27
CA ALA A 375 -15.68 -27.44 -16.40
C ALA A 375 -17.00 -26.85 -16.91
N ASP A 376 -17.86 -26.45 -15.99
CA ASP A 376 -18.96 -25.54 -16.27
C ASP A 376 -18.47 -24.10 -16.10
N TYR A 377 -18.97 -23.19 -16.93
CA TYR A 377 -18.58 -21.79 -16.85
C TYR A 377 -19.73 -20.84 -17.13
N GLY A 378 -19.60 -19.63 -16.61
CA GLY A 378 -20.48 -18.49 -16.87
C GLY A 378 -19.68 -17.21 -17.02
N VAL A 379 -20.11 -16.36 -17.95
CA VAL A 379 -19.40 -15.13 -18.32
C VAL A 379 -20.25 -13.93 -17.97
N SER A 380 -19.66 -12.94 -17.31
CA SER A 380 -20.18 -11.57 -17.21
C SER A 380 -19.25 -10.63 -17.97
N TYR A 381 -19.79 -9.71 -18.78
CA TYR A 381 -19.02 -8.80 -19.64
C TYR A 381 -19.59 -7.40 -19.55
N THR A 382 -18.72 -6.39 -19.49
CA THR A 382 -19.11 -4.98 -19.56
C THR A 382 -18.02 -4.13 -20.21
N GLU A 383 -18.46 -3.06 -20.88
CA GLU A 383 -17.59 -1.98 -21.39
C GLU A 383 -17.67 -0.72 -20.52
N ASN A 384 -18.64 -0.67 -19.59
CA ASN A 384 -18.87 0.45 -18.69
C ASN A 384 -18.61 0.01 -17.25
N PHE A 385 -17.34 -0.29 -16.97
CA PHE A 385 -16.94 -0.79 -15.66
C PHE A 385 -16.89 0.32 -14.61
N GLU A 386 -17.57 0.11 -13.47
CA GLU A 386 -17.50 1.01 -12.32
C GLU A 386 -16.74 0.38 -11.16
N LYS A 387 -15.75 1.09 -10.61
CA LYS A 387 -14.98 0.64 -9.43
C LYS A 387 -15.78 0.82 -8.13
N THR A 388 -16.92 0.13 -8.01
CA THR A 388 -17.76 0.11 -6.81
C THR A 388 -18.01 -1.33 -6.35
N ARG A 389 -18.07 -1.53 -5.02
CA ARG A 389 -18.24 -2.88 -4.46
C ARG A 389 -19.52 -3.56 -4.94
N ALA A 390 -20.59 -2.79 -5.09
CA ALA A 390 -21.87 -3.28 -5.62
C ALA A 390 -21.73 -3.78 -7.07
N PHE A 391 -21.04 -3.03 -7.93
CA PHE A 391 -20.85 -3.40 -9.33
C PHE A 391 -19.98 -4.65 -9.49
N LEU A 392 -18.89 -4.76 -8.72
CA LEU A 392 -18.05 -5.98 -8.72
C LEU A 392 -18.84 -7.21 -8.29
N ASN A 393 -19.60 -7.09 -7.19
CA ASN A 393 -20.43 -8.19 -6.70
C ASN A 393 -21.50 -8.60 -7.72
N ASP A 394 -22.11 -7.62 -8.40
CA ASP A 394 -23.10 -7.87 -9.45
C ASP A 394 -22.48 -8.64 -10.63
N MET A 395 -21.31 -8.22 -11.11
CA MET A 395 -20.60 -8.94 -12.18
C MET A 395 -20.28 -10.39 -11.80
N ILE A 396 -19.78 -10.62 -10.58
CA ILE A 396 -19.49 -11.96 -10.08
C ILE A 396 -20.78 -12.78 -9.99
N SER A 397 -21.86 -12.20 -9.45
CA SER A 397 -23.16 -12.86 -9.33
C SER A 397 -23.74 -13.25 -10.69
N GLN A 398 -23.61 -12.40 -11.71
CA GLN A 398 -24.05 -12.72 -13.07
C GLN A 398 -23.25 -13.86 -13.69
N ALA A 399 -21.92 -13.89 -13.48
CA ALA A 399 -21.08 -14.97 -13.98
C ALA A 399 -21.43 -16.30 -13.29
N ASP A 400 -21.60 -16.28 -11.97
CA ASP A 400 -21.98 -17.44 -11.16
C ASP A 400 -23.37 -18.00 -11.54
N GLU A 401 -24.37 -17.13 -11.71
CA GLU A 401 -25.72 -17.56 -12.10
C GLU A 401 -25.71 -18.23 -13.48
N ARG A 402 -24.97 -17.66 -14.44
CA ARG A 402 -24.81 -18.25 -15.79
C ARG A 402 -24.06 -19.59 -15.75
N MET A 403 -23.05 -19.71 -14.89
CA MET A 403 -22.35 -20.98 -14.67
C MET A 403 -23.30 -22.04 -14.11
N TYR A 404 -24.12 -21.69 -13.12
CA TYR A 404 -25.08 -22.61 -12.53
C TYR A 404 -26.17 -23.06 -13.52
N GLN A 405 -26.62 -22.15 -14.40
CA GLN A 405 -27.52 -22.50 -15.51
C GLN A 405 -26.85 -23.46 -16.51
N ASN A 406 -25.57 -23.26 -16.82
CA ASN A 406 -24.77 -24.16 -17.66
C ASN A 406 -24.68 -25.57 -17.04
N LYS A 407 -24.34 -25.63 -15.75
CA LYS A 407 -24.26 -26.87 -14.94
C LYS A 407 -25.57 -27.66 -14.99
N LYS A 408 -26.72 -26.99 -14.78
CA LYS A 408 -28.07 -27.61 -14.87
C LYS A 408 -28.41 -28.13 -16.27
N LYS A 409 -27.95 -27.47 -17.32
CA LYS A 409 -28.23 -27.88 -18.71
C LYS A 409 -27.44 -29.14 -19.07
N ASN A 410 -26.20 -29.25 -18.60
CA ASN A 410 -25.33 -30.39 -18.86
C ASN A 410 -25.71 -31.60 -18.01
N SER A 411 -26.15 -31.38 -16.75
CA SER A 411 -26.65 -32.46 -15.90
C SER A 411 -27.94 -33.12 -16.40
N ARG A 412 -28.65 -32.51 -17.35
CA ARG A 412 -29.83 -33.09 -18.03
C ARG A 412 -29.49 -33.85 -19.31
N LYS A 413 -28.24 -33.79 -19.77
CA LYS A 413 -27.76 -34.45 -21.01
C LYS A 413 -26.90 -35.70 -20.73
N MET A 414 -26.49 -35.91 -19.48
CA MET A 414 -25.93 -37.17 -18.96
C MET A 414 -27.07 -38.04 -18.44
#